data_AF-A0A1S6EUM6-F1
#
_entry.id   AF-A0A1S6EUM6-F1
#
_cell.length_a   1.000
_cell.length_b   1.000
_cell.length_c   1.000
_cell.angle_alpha   90.00
_cell.angle_beta   90.00
_cell.angle_gamma   90.00
#
_symmetry.space_group_name_H-M   'P 1'
#
loop_
_entity.id
_entity.type
_entity.pdbx_description
1 polymer ?
#
loop_
_entity_poly.entity_id
_entity_poly.type
_entity_poly.pdbx_seq_one_letter_code
_entity_poly.pdbx_strand_id
1 'polypeptide(L)'
;MKTFDLETPAAPDPGRLRWPRRWEVSGDEAAPAGNQHYQDLTAASWADVSRVLEVEAALMRRVEDAFDPIGEESQIEAELDGQRDDDDETPLRGLDLGVASAVLVLAAVGAVPVASCNGGAFGRVHLGSNPYVACYIRPRRFLIVSGWAVRAGLLQVVTDDGVLVLHARRVKDFLRFAELALTDQTLSVDRA
;
A
#
# COMPACT_ATOMS: atom_id res chain seq x y z
N MET A 1 17.70 -5.35 3.13
CA MET A 1 16.40 -4.79 3.57
C MET A 1 16.24 -4.88 5.09
N LYS A 2 15.69 -3.84 5.71
CA LYS A 2 15.44 -3.73 7.16
C LYS A 2 14.28 -4.62 7.60
N THR A 3 14.38 -5.15 8.82
CA THR A 3 13.22 -5.65 9.59
C THR A 3 12.90 -4.63 10.66
N PHE A 4 11.62 -4.24 10.76
CA PHE A 4 11.14 -3.25 11.71
C PHE A 4 10.64 -3.94 12.98
N ASP A 5 11.12 -3.47 14.13
CA ASP A 5 10.66 -3.92 15.43
C ASP A 5 9.34 -3.23 15.77
N LEU A 6 8.24 -3.95 15.56
CA LEU A 6 6.89 -3.45 15.77
C LEU A 6 6.19 -4.28 16.83
N GLU A 7 5.73 -3.58 17.87
CA GLU A 7 4.83 -4.14 18.87
C GLU A 7 3.57 -4.67 18.20
N THR A 8 3.07 -5.82 18.67
CA THR A 8 1.82 -6.36 18.15
C THR A 8 0.66 -5.59 18.80
N PRO A 9 -0.15 -4.85 18.02
CA PRO A 9 -1.25 -4.09 18.58
C PRO A 9 -2.36 -5.03 19.07
N ALA A 10 -3.29 -4.48 19.87
CA ALA A 10 -4.55 -5.15 20.14
C ALA A 10 -5.30 -5.44 18.83
N ALA A 11 -6.24 -6.39 18.86
CA ALA A 11 -7.06 -6.69 17.70
C ALA A 11 -7.79 -5.42 17.22
N PRO A 12 -7.81 -5.12 15.91
CA PRO A 12 -8.47 -3.93 15.37
C PRO A 12 -9.97 -3.99 15.65
N ASP A 13 -10.55 -2.86 16.08
CA ASP A 13 -12.00 -2.72 16.29
C ASP A 13 -12.68 -2.17 15.01
N PRO A 14 -13.42 -3.01 14.25
CA PRO A 14 -14.06 -2.57 13.02
C PRO A 14 -15.21 -1.57 13.27
N GLY A 15 -15.73 -1.50 14.50
CA GLY A 15 -16.77 -0.54 14.90
C GLY A 15 -16.28 0.90 14.91
N ARG A 16 -14.96 1.12 14.94
CA ARG A 16 -14.33 2.45 14.89
C ARG A 16 -14.06 2.93 13.46
N LEU A 17 -14.18 2.06 12.47
CA LEU A 17 -13.94 2.41 11.07
C LEU A 17 -14.91 3.49 10.60
N ARG A 18 -14.38 4.45 9.86
CA ARG A 18 -15.12 5.58 9.29
C ARG A 18 -15.01 5.57 7.77
N TRP A 19 -16.03 6.11 7.12
CA TRP A 19 -15.96 6.52 5.72
C TRP A 19 -15.68 8.03 5.62
N PRO A 20 -14.83 8.50 4.70
CA PRO A 20 -14.51 9.90 4.60
C PRO A 20 -15.75 10.66 4.15
N ARG A 21 -15.87 11.89 4.64
CA ARG A 21 -16.78 12.88 4.08
C ARG A 21 -16.24 13.29 2.72
N ARG A 22 -17.13 13.65 1.82
CA ARG A 22 -16.78 14.01 0.44
C ARG A 22 -15.66 15.06 0.36
N TRP A 23 -15.74 16.11 1.17
CA TRP A 23 -14.74 17.20 1.19
C TRP A 23 -13.35 16.78 1.68
N GLU A 24 -13.22 15.63 2.36
CA GLU A 24 -11.90 15.14 2.80
C GLU A 24 -11.12 14.53 1.64
N VAL A 25 -11.79 14.08 0.59
CA VAL A 25 -11.19 13.28 -0.51
C VAL A 25 -11.46 13.89 -1.89
N SER A 26 -12.14 15.02 -1.97
CA SER A 26 -12.46 15.68 -3.24
C SER A 26 -12.33 17.20 -3.13
N GLY A 27 -11.72 17.82 -4.15
CA GLY A 27 -11.46 19.25 -4.24
C GLY A 27 -9.98 19.57 -4.03
N ASP A 28 -9.58 20.79 -4.43
CA ASP A 28 -8.17 21.20 -4.48
C ASP A 28 -7.49 21.29 -3.10
N GLU A 29 -8.28 21.40 -2.03
CA GLU A 29 -7.81 21.44 -0.64
C GLU A 29 -7.99 20.09 0.10
N ALA A 30 -8.36 19.02 -0.61
CA ALA A 30 -8.58 17.72 0.01
C ALA A 30 -7.27 17.17 0.59
N ALA A 31 -7.26 16.96 1.91
CA ALA A 31 -6.14 16.39 2.64
C ALA A 31 -6.65 15.28 3.58
N PRO A 32 -7.08 14.13 3.02
CA PRO A 32 -7.65 13.05 3.83
C PRO A 32 -6.60 12.52 4.80
N ALA A 33 -6.99 12.35 6.06
CA ALA A 33 -6.07 12.03 7.16
C ALA A 33 -4.86 12.98 7.26
N GLY A 34 -4.98 14.22 6.76
CA GLY A 34 -3.92 15.23 6.77
C GLY A 34 -2.89 15.12 5.63
N ASN A 35 -3.08 14.23 4.65
CA ASN A 35 -2.14 14.07 3.54
C ASN A 35 -2.31 15.20 2.50
N GLN A 36 -1.40 16.17 2.50
CA GLN A 36 -1.38 17.28 1.53
C GLN A 36 -0.92 16.89 0.11
N HIS A 37 -0.37 15.68 -0.04
CA HIS A 37 0.06 15.12 -1.33
C HIS A 37 -0.85 13.94 -1.72
N TYR A 38 -2.12 14.01 -1.35
CA TYR A 38 -3.08 12.97 -1.66
C TYR A 38 -3.32 12.85 -3.17
N GLN A 39 -3.21 11.63 -3.67
CA GLN A 39 -3.61 11.24 -5.01
C GLN A 39 -4.78 10.27 -4.93
N ASP A 40 -5.85 10.55 -5.66
CA ASP A 40 -7.00 9.65 -5.71
C ASP A 40 -6.71 8.42 -6.59
N LEU A 41 -6.54 7.28 -5.95
CA LEU A 41 -6.30 5.99 -6.59
C LEU A 41 -7.55 5.09 -6.60
N THR A 42 -8.72 5.60 -6.19
CA THR A 42 -9.94 4.78 -6.01
C THR A 42 -10.47 4.14 -7.29
N ALA A 43 -10.02 4.60 -8.46
CA ALA A 43 -10.34 4.02 -9.76
C ALA A 43 -9.49 2.78 -10.12
N ALA A 44 -8.50 2.40 -9.30
CA ALA A 44 -7.62 1.28 -9.60
C ALA A 44 -8.38 -0.05 -9.73
N SER A 45 -8.03 -0.82 -10.75
CA SER A 45 -8.61 -2.13 -11.04
C SER A 45 -7.73 -3.28 -10.54
N TRP A 46 -8.28 -4.49 -10.50
CA TRP A 46 -7.48 -5.69 -10.23
C TRP A 46 -6.41 -5.99 -11.29
N ALA A 47 -6.62 -5.52 -12.54
CA ALA A 47 -5.59 -5.59 -13.56
C ALA A 47 -4.41 -4.67 -13.24
N ASP A 48 -4.69 -3.48 -12.69
CA ASP A 48 -3.64 -2.57 -12.20
C ASP A 48 -2.86 -3.20 -11.04
N VAL A 49 -3.55 -3.86 -10.10
CA VAL A 49 -2.89 -4.60 -9.01
C VAL A 49 -1.93 -5.64 -9.57
N SER A 50 -2.37 -6.45 -10.54
CA SER A 50 -1.51 -7.48 -11.15
C SER A 50 -0.29 -6.88 -11.84
N ARG A 51 -0.49 -5.84 -12.66
CA ARG A 51 0.59 -5.17 -13.41
C ARG A 51 1.62 -4.54 -12.47
N VAL A 52 1.16 -3.80 -11.47
CA VAL A 52 2.06 -3.11 -10.52
C VAL A 52 2.75 -4.10 -9.61
N LEU A 53 2.08 -5.17 -9.17
CA LEU A 53 2.74 -6.22 -8.38
C LEU A 53 3.89 -6.89 -9.16
N GLU A 54 3.71 -7.16 -10.45
CA GLU A 54 4.77 -7.76 -11.28
C GLU A 54 6.00 -6.84 -11.36
N VAL A 55 5.78 -5.55 -11.63
CA VAL A 55 6.84 -4.54 -11.68
C VAL A 55 7.50 -4.39 -10.31
N GLU A 56 6.72 -4.20 -9.26
CA GLU A 56 7.20 -4.01 -7.89
C GLU A 56 8.00 -5.23 -7.40
N ALA A 57 7.55 -6.45 -7.70
CA ALA A 57 8.28 -7.68 -7.35
C ALA A 57 9.59 -7.84 -8.13
N ALA A 58 9.65 -7.37 -9.38
CA ALA A 58 10.90 -7.36 -10.15
C ALA A 58 11.91 -6.34 -9.60
N LEU A 59 11.45 -5.13 -9.27
CA LEU A 59 12.28 -4.09 -8.67
C LEU A 59 12.76 -4.50 -7.26
N MET A 60 11.88 -5.09 -6.45
CA MET A 60 12.23 -5.61 -5.13
C MET A 60 13.37 -6.64 -5.21
N ARG A 61 13.31 -7.56 -6.19
CA ARG A 61 14.37 -8.55 -6.42
C ARG A 61 15.69 -7.89 -6.83
N ARG A 62 15.66 -6.88 -7.70
CA ARG A 62 16.86 -6.10 -8.06
C ARG A 62 17.55 -5.54 -6.82
N VAL A 63 16.79 -4.96 -5.89
CA VAL A 63 17.35 -4.39 -4.66
C VAL A 63 17.86 -5.47 -3.70
N GLU A 64 17.21 -6.63 -3.62
CA GLU A 64 17.68 -7.75 -2.80
C GLU A 64 18.99 -8.36 -3.32
N ASP A 65 19.18 -8.40 -4.64
CA ASP A 65 20.37 -8.94 -5.30
C ASP A 65 21.52 -7.92 -5.39
N ALA A 66 21.25 -6.64 -5.16
CA ALA A 66 22.23 -5.57 -5.24
C ALA A 66 23.26 -5.62 -4.10
N PHE A 67 24.53 -5.34 -4.45
CA PHE A 67 25.60 -5.17 -3.46
C PHE A 67 25.36 -3.94 -2.57
N ASP A 68 24.79 -2.87 -3.13
CA ASP A 68 24.39 -1.65 -2.42
C ASP A 68 22.88 -1.41 -2.59
N PRO A 69 22.04 -1.93 -1.67
CA PRO A 69 20.59 -1.75 -1.74
C PRO A 69 20.11 -0.29 -1.68
N ILE A 70 20.86 0.60 -1.01
CA ILE A 70 20.48 2.02 -0.89
C ILE A 70 20.72 2.73 -2.22
N GLY A 71 21.88 2.47 -2.82
CA GLY A 71 22.23 2.97 -4.15
C GLY A 71 21.28 2.44 -5.23
N GLU A 72 20.93 1.15 -5.18
CA GLU A 72 19.99 0.55 -6.14
C GLU A 72 18.58 1.15 -6.01
N GLU A 73 18.05 1.32 -4.79
CA GLU A 73 16.75 2.01 -4.59
C GLU A 73 16.77 3.41 -5.20
N SER A 74 17.83 4.18 -4.96
CA SER A 74 17.94 5.55 -5.47
C SER A 74 18.02 5.59 -7.00
N GLN A 75 18.63 4.58 -7.63
CA GLN A 75 18.66 4.45 -9.08
C GLN A 75 17.28 4.08 -9.63
N ILE A 76 16.58 3.14 -8.99
CA ILE A 76 15.23 2.74 -9.35
C ILE A 76 14.26 3.93 -9.28
N GLU A 77 14.32 4.75 -8.22
CA GLU A 77 13.50 5.96 -8.12
C GLU A 77 13.74 6.91 -9.31
N ALA A 78 15.01 7.17 -9.65
CA ALA A 78 15.36 8.02 -10.79
C ALA A 78 14.93 7.43 -12.14
N GLU A 79 15.02 6.10 -12.31
CA GLU A 79 14.53 5.39 -13.49
C GLU A 79 13.01 5.53 -13.63
N LEU A 80 12.27 5.33 -12.54
CA LEU A 80 10.80 5.41 -12.52
C LEU A 80 10.31 6.82 -12.84
N ASP A 81 10.98 7.85 -12.32
CA ASP A 81 10.66 9.24 -12.64
C ASP A 81 10.90 9.55 -14.14
N GLY A 82 11.87 8.89 -14.78
CA GLY A 82 12.10 8.99 -16.22
C GLY A 82 11.14 8.18 -17.10
N GLN A 83 10.28 7.36 -16.50
CA GLN A 83 9.36 6.43 -17.19
C GLN A 83 7.88 6.83 -17.05
N ARG A 84 7.62 8.13 -16.84
CA ARG A 84 6.26 8.67 -16.83
C ARG A 84 5.59 8.47 -18.19
N ASP A 85 4.34 7.99 -18.17
CA ASP A 85 3.54 7.83 -19.38
C ASP A 85 2.87 9.15 -19.82
N ASP A 86 2.00 9.08 -20.83
CA ASP A 86 1.29 10.26 -21.37
C ASP A 86 0.35 10.91 -20.34
N ASP A 87 -0.05 10.17 -19.30
CA ASP A 87 -0.88 10.65 -18.17
C ASP A 87 -0.02 11.08 -16.96
N ASP A 88 1.30 11.21 -17.14
CA ASP A 88 2.29 11.55 -16.12
C ASP A 88 2.37 10.52 -14.97
N GLU A 89 1.93 9.27 -15.20
CA GLU A 89 1.99 8.20 -14.20
C GLU A 89 3.31 7.41 -14.31
N THR A 90 3.96 7.15 -13.17
CA THR A 90 5.11 6.22 -13.14
C THR A 90 4.62 4.76 -13.13
N PRO A 91 5.48 3.77 -13.45
CA PRO A 91 5.10 2.36 -13.36
C PRO A 91 4.55 1.92 -11.99
N LEU A 92 4.99 2.59 -10.90
CA LEU A 92 4.48 2.39 -9.53
C LEU A 92 3.41 3.42 -9.11
N ARG A 93 2.88 4.22 -10.04
CA ARG A 93 1.80 5.20 -9.81
C ARG A 93 2.16 6.30 -8.81
N GLY A 94 3.43 6.71 -8.80
CA GLY A 94 3.96 7.70 -7.86
C GLY A 94 4.11 7.20 -6.41
N LEU A 95 4.00 5.88 -6.18
CA LEU A 95 4.09 5.27 -4.86
C LEU A 95 5.48 4.71 -4.59
N ASP A 96 5.85 4.63 -3.30
CA ASP A 96 7.12 4.05 -2.86
C ASP A 96 7.23 2.55 -3.26
N LEU A 97 8.45 2.13 -3.61
CA LEU A 97 8.77 0.71 -3.76
C LEU A 97 8.48 -0.06 -2.48
N GLY A 98 7.75 -1.17 -2.60
CA GLY A 98 7.40 -2.07 -1.51
C GLY A 98 6.02 -1.85 -0.90
N VAL A 99 5.28 -0.81 -1.32
CA VAL A 99 3.91 -0.54 -0.84
C VAL A 99 2.90 -0.34 -1.97
N ALA A 100 3.35 -0.18 -3.22
CA ALA A 100 2.52 0.25 -4.34
C ALA A 100 1.38 -0.74 -4.63
N SER A 101 1.70 -2.03 -4.77
CA SER A 101 0.69 -3.06 -5.01
C SER A 101 -0.31 -3.18 -3.86
N ALA A 102 0.13 -3.03 -2.60
CA ALA A 102 -0.76 -3.08 -1.45
C ALA A 102 -1.73 -1.89 -1.39
N VAL A 103 -1.28 -0.68 -1.77
CA VAL A 103 -2.16 0.49 -1.95
C VAL A 103 -3.23 0.19 -3.01
N LEU A 104 -2.83 -0.37 -4.16
CA LEU A 104 -3.77 -0.66 -5.24
C LEU A 104 -4.75 -1.78 -4.89
N VAL A 105 -4.36 -2.78 -4.07
CA VAL A 105 -5.29 -3.78 -3.53
C VAL A 105 -6.39 -3.12 -2.72
N LEU A 106 -6.04 -2.15 -1.86
CA LEU A 106 -7.01 -1.42 -1.06
C LEU A 106 -7.94 -0.58 -1.94
N ALA A 107 -7.42 0.07 -2.98
CA ALA A 107 -8.25 0.77 -3.94
C ALA A 107 -9.20 -0.17 -4.70
N ALA A 108 -8.69 -1.26 -5.28
CA ALA A 108 -9.44 -2.23 -6.07
C ALA A 108 -10.54 -2.96 -5.25
N VAL A 109 -10.37 -3.12 -3.94
CA VAL A 109 -11.42 -3.66 -3.05
C VAL A 109 -12.48 -2.62 -2.66
N GLY A 110 -12.33 -1.37 -3.12
CA GLY A 110 -13.24 -0.25 -2.90
C GLY A 110 -13.01 0.50 -1.58
N ALA A 111 -11.79 0.46 -1.05
CA ALA A 111 -11.34 1.38 0.00
C ALA A 111 -10.82 2.69 -0.60
N VAL A 112 -10.54 3.67 0.24
CA VAL A 112 -9.86 4.92 -0.15
C VAL A 112 -8.49 4.93 0.52
N PRO A 113 -7.41 4.52 -0.17
CA PRO A 113 -6.06 4.68 0.35
C PRO A 113 -5.76 6.17 0.54
N VAL A 114 -5.14 6.55 1.65
CA VAL A 114 -4.92 7.98 1.99
C VAL A 114 -3.48 8.33 2.29
N ALA A 115 -2.67 7.34 2.68
CA ALA A 115 -1.25 7.52 2.92
C ALA A 115 -0.53 6.17 2.85
N SER A 116 0.74 6.20 2.48
CA SER A 116 1.62 5.03 2.51
C SER A 116 3.06 5.48 2.64
N CYS A 117 3.91 4.61 3.16
CA CYS A 117 5.35 4.82 3.16
C CYS A 117 6.07 3.47 3.27
N ASN A 118 7.21 3.31 2.60
CA ASN A 118 8.06 2.12 2.79
C ASN A 118 8.90 2.17 4.08
N GLY A 119 8.87 3.29 4.82
CA GLY A 119 9.56 3.47 6.10
C GLY A 119 11.09 3.44 6.04
N GLY A 120 11.69 3.67 4.86
CA GLY A 120 13.13 3.55 4.66
C GLY A 120 13.61 2.10 4.71
N ALA A 121 12.80 1.15 4.25
CA ALA A 121 13.10 -0.29 4.28
C ALA A 121 14.45 -0.65 3.62
N PHE A 122 14.94 0.20 2.72
CA PHE A 122 16.15 -0.01 1.96
C PHE A 122 17.38 0.71 2.53
N GLY A 123 17.20 1.59 3.53
CA GLY A 123 18.30 2.24 4.28
C GLY A 123 18.32 3.77 4.20
N ARG A 124 17.38 4.40 3.49
CA ARG A 124 17.17 5.85 3.48
C ARG A 124 16.37 6.32 4.70
N VAL A 125 16.45 7.62 5.00
CA VAL A 125 15.66 8.27 6.05
C VAL A 125 14.32 8.72 5.47
N HIS A 126 13.22 8.25 6.03
CA HIS A 126 11.85 8.64 5.65
C HIS A 126 11.16 9.35 6.81
N LEU A 127 10.12 10.14 6.49
CA LEU A 127 9.23 10.77 7.47
C LEU A 127 8.54 9.70 8.35
N GLY A 128 8.11 8.59 7.75
CA GLY A 128 7.61 7.43 8.47
C GLY A 128 8.73 6.57 9.02
N SER A 129 8.67 6.23 10.31
CA SER A 129 9.69 5.39 10.95
C SER A 129 9.55 3.89 10.62
N ASN A 130 8.40 3.50 10.06
CA ASN A 130 8.00 2.12 9.79
C ASN A 130 7.16 2.05 8.49
N PRO A 131 7.17 0.91 7.77
CA PRO A 131 6.34 0.73 6.58
C PRO A 131 4.87 0.71 6.95
N TYR A 132 4.05 1.43 6.18
CA TYR A 132 2.60 1.43 6.37
C TYR A 132 1.82 1.72 5.09
N VAL A 133 0.57 1.27 5.07
CA VAL A 133 -0.46 1.72 4.14
C VAL A 133 -1.73 2.01 4.94
N ALA A 134 -2.31 3.19 4.73
CA ALA A 134 -3.49 3.67 5.45
C ALA A 134 -4.66 3.90 4.49
N CYS A 135 -5.87 3.56 4.92
CA CYS A 135 -7.07 3.75 4.12
C CYS A 135 -8.33 3.95 4.96
N TYR A 136 -9.32 4.62 4.38
CA TYR A 136 -10.70 4.48 4.83
C TYR A 136 -11.33 3.26 4.17
N ILE A 137 -11.98 2.42 4.96
CA ILE A 137 -12.57 1.16 4.48
C ILE A 137 -13.92 0.90 5.14
N ARG A 138 -14.88 0.37 4.37
CA ARG A 138 -16.18 -0.04 4.92
C ARG A 138 -16.03 -1.34 5.73
N PRO A 139 -16.77 -1.53 6.83
CA PRO A 139 -16.66 -2.74 7.67
C PRO A 139 -16.78 -4.07 6.91
N ARG A 140 -17.66 -4.14 5.89
CA ARG A 140 -17.78 -5.36 5.07
C ARG A 140 -16.52 -5.68 4.26
N ARG A 141 -15.83 -4.67 3.74
CA ARG A 141 -14.58 -4.83 2.99
C ARG A 141 -13.40 -5.11 3.92
N PHE A 142 -13.41 -4.50 5.11
CA PHE A 142 -12.41 -4.75 6.14
C PHE A 142 -12.25 -6.23 6.47
N LEU A 143 -13.35 -6.99 6.60
CA LEU A 143 -13.26 -8.42 6.94
C LEU A 143 -12.46 -9.23 5.90
N ILE A 144 -12.59 -8.89 4.62
CA ILE A 144 -11.87 -9.54 3.52
C ILE A 144 -10.38 -9.15 3.58
N VAL A 145 -10.10 -7.84 3.65
CA VAL A 145 -8.74 -7.29 3.73
C VAL A 145 -8.00 -7.80 4.96
N SER A 146 -8.68 -7.89 6.10
CA SER A 146 -8.12 -8.38 7.36
C SER A 146 -7.65 -9.83 7.24
N GLY A 147 -8.39 -10.68 6.52
CA GLY A 147 -7.99 -12.06 6.24
C GLY A 147 -6.68 -12.14 5.45
N TRP A 148 -6.52 -11.32 4.41
CA TRP A 148 -5.28 -11.24 3.63
C TRP A 148 -4.13 -10.68 4.46
N ALA A 149 -4.37 -9.62 5.23
CA ALA A 149 -3.38 -9.00 6.09
C ALA A 149 -2.83 -9.99 7.12
N VAL A 150 -3.69 -10.77 7.79
CA VAL A 150 -3.25 -11.83 8.72
C VAL A 150 -2.41 -12.89 8.02
N ARG A 151 -2.83 -13.39 6.86
CA ARG A 151 -2.09 -14.41 6.08
C ARG A 151 -0.74 -13.90 5.55
N ALA A 152 -0.62 -12.60 5.34
CA ALA A 152 0.61 -11.93 4.95
C ALA A 152 1.53 -11.60 6.14
N GLY A 153 1.02 -11.64 7.37
CA GLY A 153 1.75 -11.26 8.59
C GLY A 153 1.77 -9.76 8.85
N LEU A 154 0.86 -8.99 8.25
CA LEU A 154 0.71 -7.56 8.48
C LEU A 154 0.02 -7.29 9.83
N LEU A 155 0.47 -6.24 10.50
CA LEU A 155 -0.18 -5.70 11.68
C LEU A 155 -1.31 -4.74 11.27
N GLN A 156 -2.37 -4.71 12.04
CA GLN A 156 -3.58 -3.94 11.73
C GLN A 156 -3.91 -3.03 12.90
N VAL A 157 -4.10 -1.75 12.62
CA VAL A 157 -4.51 -0.74 13.61
C VAL A 157 -5.67 0.05 13.03
N VAL A 158 -6.67 0.36 13.86
CA VAL A 158 -7.70 1.37 13.52
C VAL A 158 -7.42 2.60 14.37
N THR A 159 -7.12 3.72 13.72
CA THR A 159 -6.81 4.98 14.40
C THR A 159 -8.05 5.57 15.06
N ASP A 160 -7.83 6.58 15.91
CA ASP A 160 -8.92 7.33 16.53
C ASP A 160 -9.81 8.06 15.51
N ASP A 161 -9.26 8.39 14.34
CA ASP A 161 -9.98 8.99 13.21
C ASP A 161 -10.74 7.97 12.34
N GLY A 162 -10.68 6.69 12.71
CA GLY A 162 -11.37 5.60 12.01
C GLY A 162 -10.71 5.16 10.71
N VAL A 163 -9.39 5.37 10.59
CA VAL A 163 -8.57 4.95 9.45
C VAL A 163 -7.97 3.57 9.77
N LEU A 164 -8.05 2.64 8.82
CA LEU A 164 -7.30 1.38 8.88
C LEU A 164 -5.86 1.66 8.48
N VAL A 165 -4.91 1.24 9.30
CA VAL A 165 -3.48 1.25 8.98
C VAL A 165 -2.96 -0.18 9.02
N LEU A 166 -2.35 -0.59 7.91
CA LEU A 166 -1.61 -1.84 7.79
C LEU A 166 -0.13 -1.55 7.93
N HIS A 167 0.55 -2.24 8.83
CA HIS A 167 2.00 -2.15 8.99
C HIS A 167 2.69 -3.46 8.62
N ALA A 168 3.88 -3.35 8.05
CA ALA A 168 4.72 -4.49 7.74
C ALA A 168 5.99 -4.49 8.58
N ARG A 169 6.40 -5.65 9.11
CA ARG A 169 7.73 -5.81 9.72
C ARG A 169 8.82 -5.91 8.66
N ARG A 170 8.49 -6.39 7.47
CA ARG A 170 9.37 -6.38 6.29
C ARG A 170 8.54 -5.89 5.11
N VAL A 171 9.06 -4.98 4.30
CA VAL A 171 8.27 -4.37 3.22
C VAL A 171 7.69 -5.41 2.26
N LYS A 172 8.40 -6.53 2.02
CA LYS A 172 7.92 -7.66 1.21
C LYS A 172 6.64 -8.33 1.70
N ASP A 173 6.27 -8.15 2.98
CA ASP A 173 5.01 -8.68 3.50
C ASP A 173 3.81 -7.95 2.85
N PHE A 174 3.98 -6.74 2.31
CA PHE A 174 2.98 -6.06 1.48
C PHE A 174 2.81 -6.68 0.08
N LEU A 175 3.91 -7.13 -0.55
CA LEU A 175 3.82 -7.86 -1.82
C LEU A 175 3.08 -9.18 -1.62
N ARG A 176 3.40 -9.90 -0.54
CA ARG A 176 2.67 -11.13 -0.15
C ARG A 176 1.18 -10.85 0.07
N PHE A 177 0.84 -9.71 0.69
CA PHE A 177 -0.56 -9.29 0.83
C PHE A 177 -1.26 -9.11 -0.52
N ALA A 178 -0.60 -8.48 -1.49
CA ALA A 178 -1.14 -8.31 -2.84
C ALA A 178 -1.28 -9.64 -3.61
N GLU A 179 -0.31 -10.55 -3.51
CA GLU A 179 -0.37 -11.90 -4.09
C GLU A 179 -1.57 -12.70 -3.56
N LEU A 180 -1.79 -12.65 -2.24
CA LEU A 180 -2.92 -13.33 -1.59
C LEU A 180 -4.26 -12.74 -2.05
N ALA A 181 -4.36 -11.41 -2.15
CA ALA A 181 -5.56 -10.73 -2.60
C ALA A 181 -5.90 -11.09 -4.06
N LEU A 182 -4.92 -11.08 -4.97
CA LEU A 182 -5.11 -11.48 -6.36
C LEU A 182 -5.56 -12.94 -6.48
N THR A 183 -4.90 -13.84 -5.76
CA THR A 183 -5.25 -15.27 -5.76
C THR A 183 -6.71 -15.49 -5.36
N ASP A 184 -7.16 -14.87 -4.27
CA ASP A 184 -8.53 -14.99 -3.79
C ASP A 184 -9.55 -14.34 -4.76
N GLN A 185 -9.18 -13.26 -5.44
CA GLN A 185 -10.03 -12.62 -6.46
C GLN A 185 -10.22 -13.49 -7.69
N THR A 186 -9.15 -14.06 -8.24
CA THR A 186 -9.25 -14.98 -9.38
C THR A 186 -10.16 -16.18 -9.06
N LEU A 187 -9.99 -16.78 -7.88
CA LEU A 187 -10.84 -17.89 -7.43
C LEU A 187 -12.30 -17.50 -7.23
N SER A 188 -12.60 -16.23 -6.97
CA SER A 188 -13.96 -15.72 -6.82
C SER A 188 -14.64 -15.48 -8.16
N VAL A 189 -13.88 -15.04 -9.17
CA VAL A 189 -14.36 -14.86 -10.55
C VAL A 189 -14.65 -16.21 -11.20
N ASP A 190 -13.82 -17.23 -10.99
CA ASP A 190 -14.02 -18.58 -11.54
C ASP A 190 -15.23 -19.33 -10.95
N ARG A 191 -15.83 -18.80 -9.88
CA ARG A 191 -17.00 -19.38 -9.20
C ARG A 191 -18.31 -18.65 -9.50
N ALA A 192 -18.27 -17.56 -10.27
CA ALA A 192 -19.43 -16.76 -10.65
C ALA A 192 -19.94 -17.14 -12.05
#